data_AF-A0A2V5N7S9-F1
#
_entry.id   AF-A0A2V5N7S9-F1
#
_cell.length_a   1.000
_cell.length_b   1.000
_cell.length_c   1.000
_cell.angle_alpha   90.00
_cell.angle_beta   90.00
_cell.angle_gamma   90.00
#
_symmetry.space_group_name_H-M   'P 1'
#
loop_
_entity.id
_entity.type
_entity.pdbx_description
1 polymer ?
#
loop_
_entity_poly.entity_id
_entity_poly.type
_entity_poly.pdbx_seq_one_letter_code
_entity_poly.pdbx_strand_id
1 'polypeptide(L)'
;MFGVLLLSSLIVIVGIGLGWRLYGRKPATRADEPDALEKMRPDVFAMLRNKFYVDELYDVSFVRLNACCARVSRWLDDVVWNGAVMTVSCAVIGLSWLNRLIDEFVVNLGFDKGCSSCCHAGKTDRCSVT
;
A
#
# COMPACT_ATOMS: atom_id res chain seq x y z
N MET A 1 -13.83 34.40 39.09
CA MET A 1 -14.30 33.00 38.97
C MET A 1 -15.82 32.90 38.91
N PHE A 2 -16.57 33.48 39.87
CA PHE A 2 -18.05 33.45 39.86
C PHE A 2 -18.70 34.09 38.63
N GLY A 3 -18.12 35.16 38.06
CA GLY A 3 -18.67 35.80 36.86
C GLY A 3 -18.75 34.86 35.65
N VAL A 4 -17.77 33.97 35.48
CA VAL A 4 -17.76 33.00 34.38
C VAL A 4 -18.81 31.90 34.61
N LEU A 5 -18.99 31.46 35.86
CA LEU A 5 -20.01 30.47 36.24
C LEU A 5 -21.43 30.99 36.02
N LEU A 6 -21.70 32.25 36.40
CA LEU A 6 -23.00 32.87 36.18
C LEU A 6 -23.25 33.11 34.69
N LEU A 7 -22.25 33.58 33.95
CA LEU A 7 -22.36 33.81 32.52
C LEU A 7 -22.62 32.51 31.75
N SER A 8 -21.87 31.44 32.05
CA SER A 8 -22.07 30.14 31.40
C SER A 8 -23.45 29.55 31.70
N SER A 9 -23.88 29.62 32.95
CA SER A 9 -25.23 29.15 33.36
C SER A 9 -26.32 29.93 32.65
N LEU A 10 -26.17 31.25 32.53
CA LEU A 10 -27.15 32.11 31.87
C LEU A 10 -27.23 31.83 30.36
N ILE A 11 -26.09 31.64 29.69
CA ILE A 11 -26.04 31.24 28.27
C ILE A 11 -26.75 29.89 28.06
N VAL A 12 -26.52 28.91 28.93
CA VAL A 12 -27.16 27.59 28.84
C VAL A 12 -28.68 27.71 29.01
N ILE A 13 -29.14 28.45 30.03
CA ILE A 13 -30.58 28.67 30.26
C ILE A 13 -31.24 29.34 29.05
N VAL A 14 -30.59 30.35 28.48
CA VAL A 14 -31.06 31.03 27.27
C VAL A 14 -31.09 30.09 26.07
N GLY A 15 -30.06 29.27 25.87
CA GLY A 15 -29.99 28.29 24.79
C GLY A 15 -31.12 27.25 24.87
N ILE A 16 -31.35 26.70 26.06
CA ILE A 16 -32.45 25.74 26.30
C ILE A 16 -33.80 26.42 26.09
N GLY A 17 -33.99 27.64 26.61
CA GLY A 17 -35.22 28.40 26.43
C GLY A 17 -35.54 28.69 24.97
N LEU A 18 -34.53 29.02 24.16
CA LEU A 18 -34.67 29.21 22.72
C LEU A 18 -35.00 27.89 22.00
N GLY A 19 -34.33 26.79 22.36
CA GLY A 19 -34.63 25.46 21.84
C GLY A 19 -36.07 25.02 22.13
N TRP A 20 -36.53 25.20 23.37
CA TRP A 20 -37.91 24.91 23.78
C TRP A 20 -38.93 25.78 23.05
N ARG A 21 -38.62 27.08 22.85
CA ARG A 21 -39.52 27.98 22.11
C ARG A 21 -39.68 27.59 20.64
N LEU A 22 -38.59 27.16 19.99
CA LEU A 22 -38.58 26.78 18.59
C LEU A 22 -39.21 25.39 18.36
N TYR A 23 -38.82 24.39 19.13
CA TYR A 23 -39.20 22.99 18.92
C TYR A 23 -40.33 22.51 19.85
N GLY A 24 -40.43 23.04 21.08
CA GLY A 24 -41.44 22.62 22.06
C GLY A 24 -42.86 23.09 21.74
N ARG A 25 -43.03 24.17 20.96
CA ARG A 25 -44.35 24.68 20.54
C ARG A 25 -44.94 23.94 19.34
N LYS A 26 -44.10 23.30 18.53
CA LYS A 26 -44.47 22.55 17.33
C LYS A 26 -43.55 21.33 17.23
N PRO A 27 -43.84 20.24 17.97
CA PRO A 27 -43.09 19.01 17.80
C PRO A 27 -43.22 18.56 16.35
N ALA A 28 -42.08 18.34 15.68
CA ALA A 28 -42.05 17.82 14.32
C ALA A 28 -42.81 16.49 14.29
N THR A 29 -43.99 16.50 13.68
CA THR A 29 -44.91 15.34 13.72
C THR A 29 -44.59 14.38 12.58
N ARG A 30 -43.86 14.85 11.55
CA ARG A 30 -43.37 14.06 10.41
C ARG A 30 -41.95 14.48 10.04
N ALA A 31 -41.13 13.53 9.61
CA ALA A 31 -39.76 13.76 9.15
C ALA A 31 -39.67 14.63 7.88
N ASP A 32 -40.79 14.82 7.19
CA ASP A 32 -40.91 15.52 5.91
C ASP A 32 -41.48 16.94 6.06
N GLU A 33 -41.79 17.39 7.29
CA GLU A 33 -42.23 18.76 7.53
C GLU A 33 -41.03 19.72 7.49
N PRO A 34 -41.09 20.80 6.68
CA PRO A 34 -39.99 21.75 6.58
C PRO A 34 -39.79 22.44 7.93
N ASP A 35 -38.58 22.29 8.45
CA ASP A 35 -38.24 22.67 9.82
C ASP A 35 -38.36 24.19 10.00
N ALA A 36 -38.62 24.66 11.22
CA ALA A 36 -38.79 26.10 11.46
C ALA A 36 -37.53 26.90 11.08
N LEU A 37 -36.35 26.28 11.23
CA LEU A 37 -35.06 26.82 10.80
C LEU A 37 -34.88 26.78 9.27
N GLU A 38 -35.40 25.75 8.59
CA GLU A 38 -35.32 25.65 7.13
C GLU A 38 -36.05 26.82 6.46
N LYS A 39 -37.18 27.26 7.03
CA LYS A 39 -37.92 28.44 6.55
C LYS A 39 -37.20 29.77 6.81
N MET A 40 -36.43 29.87 7.88
CA MET A 40 -35.73 31.11 8.23
C MET A 40 -34.41 31.26 7.48
N ARG A 41 -33.63 30.18 7.36
CA ARG A 41 -32.28 30.19 6.77
C ARG A 41 -32.03 28.89 5.98
N PRO A 42 -32.63 28.76 4.79
CA PRO A 42 -32.51 27.55 3.98
C PRO A 42 -31.05 27.22 3.64
N ASP A 43 -30.19 28.22 3.41
CA ASP A 43 -28.78 28.01 3.05
C ASP A 43 -27.99 27.32 4.18
N VAL A 44 -28.17 27.82 5.41
CA VAL A 44 -27.48 27.27 6.59
C VAL A 44 -28.04 25.89 6.90
N PHE A 45 -29.37 25.74 6.82
CA PHE A 45 -30.00 24.45 7.03
C PHE A 45 -29.57 23.41 5.98
N ALA A 46 -29.41 23.79 4.72
CA ALA A 46 -28.90 22.90 3.67
C ALA A 46 -27.45 22.47 3.95
N MET A 47 -26.59 23.36 4.44
CA MET A 47 -25.23 23.00 4.87
C MET A 47 -25.22 22.03 6.05
N LEU A 48 -26.02 22.28 7.10
CA LEU A 48 -26.14 21.36 8.24
C LEU A 48 -26.76 20.02 7.83
N ARG A 49 -27.77 20.05 6.95
CA ARG A 49 -28.44 18.85 6.40
C ARG A 49 -27.47 18.00 5.59
N ASN A 50 -26.57 18.60 4.82
CA ASN A 50 -25.52 17.89 4.09
C ASN A 50 -24.24 17.67 4.93
N LYS A 51 -24.35 17.64 6.27
CA LYS A 51 -23.24 17.36 7.20
C LYS A 51 -21.97 18.18 6.90
N PHE A 52 -22.16 19.45 6.58
CA PHE A 52 -21.09 20.39 6.20
C PHE A 52 -20.23 19.95 5.01
N TYR A 53 -20.70 19.03 4.17
CA TYR A 53 -19.95 18.44 3.06
C TYR A 53 -18.63 17.76 3.49
N VAL A 54 -18.53 17.38 4.78
CA VAL A 54 -17.32 16.76 5.35
C VAL A 54 -17.10 15.38 4.74
N ASP A 55 -18.19 14.63 4.52
CA ASP A 55 -18.11 13.28 3.98
C ASP A 55 -17.62 13.32 2.52
N GLU A 56 -18.12 14.23 1.68
CA GLU A 56 -17.64 14.40 0.31
C GLU A 56 -16.18 14.88 0.25
N LEU A 57 -15.79 15.81 1.13
CA LEU A 57 -14.39 16.27 1.19
C LEU A 57 -13.46 15.12 1.60
N TYR A 58 -13.90 14.26 2.52
CA TYR A 58 -13.14 13.11 2.98
C TYR A 58 -12.98 12.06 1.88
N ASP A 59 -14.05 11.76 1.13
CA ASP A 59 -14.01 10.82 0.02
C ASP A 59 -13.08 11.31 -1.11
N VAL A 60 -13.21 12.57 -1.50
CA VAL A 60 -12.38 13.16 -2.56
C VAL A 60 -10.90 13.23 -2.14
N SER A 61 -10.63 13.52 -0.87
CA SER A 61 -9.26 13.69 -0.37
C SER A 61 -8.65 12.35 0.02
N PHE A 62 -9.14 11.73 1.08
CA PHE A 62 -8.50 10.57 1.71
C PHE A 62 -8.72 9.30 0.91
N VAL A 63 -9.94 9.02 0.44
CA VAL A 63 -10.24 7.78 -0.28
C VAL A 63 -9.52 7.78 -1.63
N ARG A 64 -9.56 8.88 -2.36
CA ARG A 64 -8.89 8.99 -3.66
C ARG A 64 -7.36 8.96 -3.54
N LEU A 65 -6.77 9.62 -2.53
CA LEU A 65 -5.34 9.54 -2.26
C LEU A 65 -4.93 8.12 -1.91
N ASN A 66 -5.64 7.47 -0.99
CA ASN A 66 -5.34 6.10 -0.58
C ASN A 66 -5.45 5.12 -1.76
N ALA A 67 -6.49 5.25 -2.59
CA ALA A 67 -6.63 4.46 -3.81
C ALA A 67 -5.48 4.70 -4.81
N CYS A 68 -4.98 5.93 -4.90
CA CYS A 68 -3.80 6.23 -5.72
C CYS A 68 -2.54 5.57 -5.16
N CYS A 69 -2.28 5.73 -3.87
CA CYS A 69 -1.14 5.09 -3.19
C CYS A 69 -1.17 3.57 -3.31
N ALA A 70 -2.35 2.95 -3.18
CA ALA A 70 -2.52 1.51 -3.36
C ALA A 70 -2.16 1.05 -4.78
N ARG A 71 -2.54 1.82 -5.81
CA ARG A 71 -2.14 1.53 -7.20
C ARG A 71 -0.63 1.67 -7.40
N VAL A 72 -0.01 2.70 -6.83
CA VAL A 72 1.44 2.90 -6.90
C VAL A 72 2.18 1.76 -6.19
N SER A 73 1.72 1.36 -5.01
CA SER A 73 2.30 0.25 -4.27
C SER A 73 2.21 -1.07 -5.04
N ARG A 74 1.07 -1.34 -5.69
CA ARG A 74 0.91 -2.53 -6.54
C ARG A 74 1.84 -2.49 -7.74
N TRP A 75 1.95 -1.34 -8.41
CA TRP A 75 2.88 -1.18 -9.53
C TRP A 75 4.34 -1.40 -9.12
N LEU A 76 4.75 -0.88 -7.95
CA LEU A 76 6.09 -1.10 -7.42
C LEU A 76 6.35 -2.58 -7.14
N ASP A 77 5.40 -3.29 -6.54
CA ASP A 77 5.54 -4.73 -6.29
C ASP A 77 5.65 -5.52 -7.61
N ASP A 78 4.73 -5.29 -8.55
CA ASP A 78 4.70 -6.01 -9.82
C ASP A 78 5.94 -5.73 -10.71
N VAL A 79 6.55 -4.55 -10.62
CA VAL A 79 7.72 -4.19 -11.44
C VAL A 79 9.02 -4.48 -10.71
N VAL A 80 9.16 -3.98 -9.49
CA VAL A 80 10.43 -4.06 -8.75
C VAL A 80 10.61 -5.44 -8.15
N TRP A 81 9.60 -5.97 -7.45
CA TRP A 81 9.73 -7.26 -6.78
C TRP A 81 9.78 -8.40 -7.79
N ASN A 82 8.82 -8.46 -8.71
CA ASN A 82 8.82 -9.48 -9.75
C ASN A 82 10.07 -9.40 -10.64
N GLY A 83 10.50 -8.18 -11.00
CA GLY A 83 11.74 -7.96 -11.76
C GLY A 83 12.98 -8.45 -11.02
N ALA A 84 13.08 -8.17 -9.72
CA ALA A 84 14.18 -8.67 -8.89
C ALA A 84 14.19 -10.21 -8.84
N VAL A 85 13.03 -10.83 -8.62
CA VAL A 85 12.89 -12.30 -8.59
C VAL A 85 13.29 -12.91 -9.92
N MET A 86 12.79 -12.39 -11.05
CA MET A 86 13.16 -12.87 -12.38
C MET A 86 14.67 -12.74 -12.64
N THR A 87 15.29 -11.65 -12.20
CA THR A 87 16.74 -11.44 -12.35
C THR A 87 17.54 -12.49 -11.57
N VAL A 88 17.15 -12.75 -10.32
CA VAL A 88 17.79 -13.78 -9.48
C VAL A 88 17.60 -15.16 -10.08
N SER A 89 16.38 -15.51 -10.52
CA SER A 89 16.13 -16.79 -11.19
C SER A 89 16.95 -16.95 -12.46
N CYS A 90 17.02 -15.92 -13.29
CA CYS A 90 17.84 -15.93 -14.51
C CYS A 90 19.33 -16.09 -14.19
N ALA A 91 19.83 -15.40 -13.16
CA ALA A 91 21.22 -15.53 -12.73
C ALA A 91 21.55 -16.96 -12.28
N VAL A 92 20.68 -17.61 -11.49
CA VAL A 92 20.87 -19.00 -11.04
C VAL A 92 20.87 -19.98 -12.21
N ILE A 93 19.95 -19.82 -13.16
CA ILE A 93 19.91 -20.67 -14.36
C ILE A 93 21.16 -20.44 -15.23
N GLY A 94 21.57 -19.18 -15.41
CA GLY A 94 22.77 -18.82 -16.16
C GLY A 94 24.05 -19.38 -15.54
N LEU A 95 24.19 -19.28 -14.21
CA LEU A 95 25.28 -19.88 -13.45
C LEU A 95 25.29 -21.41 -13.58
N SER A 96 24.12 -22.04 -13.58
CA SER A 96 23.99 -23.49 -13.75
C SER A 96 24.43 -23.95 -15.14
N TRP A 97 24.06 -23.21 -16.19
CA TRP A 97 24.53 -23.45 -17.56
C TRP A 97 26.05 -23.24 -17.68
N LEU A 98 26.58 -22.16 -17.10
CA LEU A 98 28.01 -21.88 -17.11
C LEU A 98 28.81 -22.97 -16.38
N ASN A 99 28.34 -23.39 -15.21
CA ASN A 99 28.98 -24.46 -14.44
C ASN A 99 29.00 -25.77 -15.23
N ARG A 100 27.91 -26.11 -15.92
CA ARG A 100 27.83 -27.30 -16.77
C ARG A 100 28.80 -27.22 -17.95
N LEU A 101 28.93 -26.05 -18.59
CA LEU A 101 29.89 -25.84 -19.68
C LEU A 101 31.35 -25.94 -19.20
N ILE A 102 31.66 -25.37 -18.04
CA ILE A 102 33.00 -25.43 -17.46
C ILE A 102 33.35 -26.86 -17.07
N ASP A 103 32.43 -27.59 -16.42
CA ASP A 103 32.64 -28.99 -16.07
C ASP A 103 32.93 -29.83 -17.33
N GLU A 104 32.11 -29.70 -18.37
CA GLU A 104 32.28 -30.49 -19.59
C GLU A 104 33.53 -30.10 -20.40
N PHE A 105 33.91 -28.82 -20.45
CA PHE A 105 35.08 -28.37 -21.20
C PHE A 105 36.39 -28.56 -20.42
N VAL A 106 36.42 -28.22 -19.13
CA VAL A 106 37.64 -28.28 -18.30
C VAL A 106 37.92 -29.69 -17.82
N VAL A 107 36.88 -30.43 -17.39
CA VAL A 107 37.09 -31.80 -16.92
C VAL A 107 37.42 -32.70 -18.10
N ASN A 108 36.61 -32.79 -19.16
CA ASN A 108 36.94 -33.73 -20.24
C ASN A 108 38.28 -33.42 -20.93
N LEU A 109 38.55 -32.15 -21.30
CA LEU A 109 39.82 -31.82 -21.96
C LEU A 109 41.02 -31.88 -21.00
N GLY A 110 40.84 -31.56 -19.72
CA GLY A 110 41.90 -31.63 -18.71
C GLY A 110 42.23 -33.07 -18.34
N PHE A 111 41.20 -33.91 -18.16
CA PHE A 111 41.34 -35.32 -17.79
C PHE A 111 41.90 -36.15 -18.95
N ASP A 112 41.45 -35.94 -20.20
CA ASP A 112 41.99 -36.66 -21.37
C ASP A 112 43.48 -36.32 -21.62
N LYS A 113 43.86 -35.05 -21.46
CA LYS A 113 45.27 -34.64 -21.57
C LYS A 113 46.12 -35.22 -20.45
N GLY A 114 45.59 -35.34 -19.24
CA GLY A 114 46.25 -36.02 -18.12
C GLY A 114 46.46 -37.51 -18.37
N CYS A 115 45.41 -38.23 -18.77
CA CYS A 115 45.47 -39.66 -19.03
C CYS A 115 46.40 -40.01 -20.21
N SER A 116 46.36 -39.24 -21.30
CA SER A 116 47.24 -39.46 -22.44
C SER A 116 48.72 -39.21 -22.13
N SER A 117 49.03 -38.23 -21.26
CA SER A 117 50.40 -37.94 -20.84
C SER A 117 50.96 -39.00 -19.86
N CYS A 118 50.13 -39.52 -18.95
CA CYS A 118 50.51 -40.63 -18.06
C CYS A 118 50.68 -41.96 -18.82
N CYS A 119 49.85 -42.22 -19.83
CA CYS A 119 50.00 -43.40 -20.69
C CYS A 119 51.23 -43.33 -21.60
N HIS A 120 51.67 -42.13 -22.02
CA HIS A 120 52.94 -41.96 -22.73
C HIS A 120 54.15 -42.16 -21.81
N ALA A 121 54.10 -41.67 -20.57
CA ALA A 121 55.17 -41.89 -19.59
C ALA A 121 55.40 -43.39 -19.31
N GLY A 122 54.33 -44.18 -19.13
CA GLY A 122 54.43 -45.63 -18.88
C GLY A 122 54.87 -46.48 -20.09
N LYS A 123 54.93 -45.90 -21.30
CA LYS A 123 55.41 -46.59 -22.50
C LYS A 123 56.92 -46.45 -22.71
N THR A 124 57.53 -45.39 -22.18
CA THR A 124 58.97 -45.13 -22.26
C THR A 124 59.76 -45.98 -21.24
N ASP A 125 59.17 -46.27 -20.07
CA ASP A 125 59.82 -47.08 -19.01
C ASP A 125 59.87 -48.58 -19.33
N ARG A 126 59.20 -49.04 -20.39
CA ARG A 126 59.20 -50.45 -20.84
C ARG A 126 60.22 -50.76 -21.94
N CYS A 127 61.15 -49.84 -22.23
CA CYS A 127 62.25 -50.05 -23.20
C CYS A 127 63.66 -50.04 -22.59
N SER A 128 63.81 -49.92 -21.26
CA SER A 128 65.11 -49.94 -20.58
C SER A 128 65.35 -51.21 -19.74
N VAL A 129 64.53 -52.24 -19.90
CA VAL A 129 64.72 -53.56 -19.26
C VAL A 129 64.80 -54.64 -20.34
N THR A 130 65.84 -54.59 -21.15
CA THR A 130 66.41 -55.74 -21.87
C THR A 130 67.87 -55.41 -22.15
#